data_AF-A0A7W8KC65-F1
#
_entry.id   AF-A0A7W8KC65-F1
#
_cell.length_a   1.000
_cell.length_b   1.000
_cell.length_c   1.000
_cell.angle_alpha   90.00
_cell.angle_beta   90.00
_cell.angle_gamma   90.00
#
_symmetry.space_group_name_H-M   'P 1'
#
loop_
_entity.id
_entity.type
_entity.pdbx_description
1 polymer ?
#
loop_
_entity_poly.entity_id
_entity_poly.type
_entity_poly.pdbx_seq_one_letter_code
_entity_poly.pdbx_strand_id
1 'polypeptide(L)'
;MRVYAIADLHLATVTPKPMTVFGPQWAGHPDVIYERWRETVRDDDVVLLPGDLSWAMRLPEAIQDLATVAALPGTKVLLRGNHDYWWPTAGKLRSALPPGMLAVVNDAVRVGNVVVCGTRGWLTPGHDPLGAEDERLLAREAQRLELSVQAAMRLRQPGDHLLMMLHYPPATPPYPANPLTRVIDTARPELIVYGHLHGVPVERSMRHVGGIPAHLVAADVLKFTPRLLLDTGAAVG
;
A
#
# COMPACT_ATOMS: atom_id res chain seq x y z
N MET A 1 16.38 -10.85 2.62
CA MET A 1 15.03 -10.69 2.04
C MET A 1 14.89 -9.24 1.64
N ARG A 2 14.44 -8.94 0.41
CA ARG A 2 14.26 -7.55 -0.01
C ARG A 2 12.79 -7.17 0.05
N VAL A 3 12.52 -5.91 0.34
CA VAL A 3 11.17 -5.36 0.40
C VAL A 3 10.98 -4.38 -0.74
N TYR A 4 10.02 -4.69 -1.59
CA TYR A 4 9.57 -3.85 -2.69
C TYR A 4 8.20 -3.25 -2.40
N ALA A 5 7.80 -2.23 -3.15
CA ALA A 5 6.42 -1.75 -3.16
C ALA A 5 5.99 -1.22 -4.53
N ILE A 6 4.69 -1.35 -4.79
CA ILE A 6 3.97 -0.74 -5.91
C ILE A 6 2.47 -0.70 -5.57
N ALA A 7 1.79 0.41 -5.85
CA ALA A 7 0.35 0.59 -5.67
C ALA A 7 -0.32 0.96 -6.98
N ASP A 8 -1.65 1.06 -6.96
CA ASP A 8 -2.42 1.64 -8.04
C ASP A 8 -2.24 0.87 -9.36
N LEU A 9 -2.29 -0.46 -9.28
CA LEU A 9 -2.15 -1.33 -10.45
C LEU A 9 -3.33 -1.18 -11.41
N HIS A 10 -4.53 -0.84 -10.88
CA HIS A 10 -5.74 -0.56 -11.66
C HIS A 10 -6.09 -1.64 -12.69
N LEU A 11 -5.92 -2.91 -12.30
CA LEU A 11 -6.23 -4.04 -13.15
C LEU A 11 -7.73 -4.13 -13.44
N ALA A 12 -8.08 -4.57 -14.65
CA ALA A 12 -9.46 -4.57 -15.11
C ALA A 12 -9.73 -5.72 -16.09
N THR A 13 -9.26 -6.93 -15.76
CA THR A 13 -9.29 -8.08 -16.69
C THR A 13 -10.72 -8.52 -17.01
N VAL A 14 -11.63 -8.46 -16.04
CA VAL A 14 -13.01 -8.94 -16.22
C VAL A 14 -13.92 -7.88 -16.85
N THR A 15 -13.89 -6.66 -16.32
CA THR A 15 -14.68 -5.54 -16.85
C THR A 15 -13.72 -4.46 -17.32
N PRO A 16 -13.54 -4.26 -18.64
CA PRO A 16 -12.56 -3.32 -19.16
C PRO A 16 -12.83 -1.90 -18.65
N LYS A 17 -11.84 -1.35 -17.96
CA LYS A 17 -11.80 0.06 -17.59
C LYS A 17 -10.44 0.63 -17.99
N PRO A 18 -10.32 1.20 -19.20
CA PRO A 18 -9.03 1.56 -19.75
C PRO A 18 -8.43 2.75 -18.99
N MET A 19 -7.24 2.55 -18.43
CA MET A 19 -6.47 3.61 -17.76
C MET A 19 -5.87 4.63 -18.73
N THR A 20 -5.92 4.38 -20.05
CA THR A 20 -5.42 5.29 -21.08
C THR A 20 -6.12 6.64 -21.11
N VAL A 21 -7.30 6.76 -20.48
CA VAL A 21 -7.98 8.05 -20.28
C VAL A 21 -7.18 8.99 -19.36
N PHE A 22 -6.29 8.46 -18.53
CA PHE A 22 -5.37 9.20 -17.66
C PHE A 22 -4.00 9.44 -18.30
N GLY A 23 -3.82 8.98 -19.54
CA GLY A 23 -2.63 9.23 -20.35
C GLY A 23 -2.14 8.01 -21.12
N PRO A 24 -1.41 8.21 -22.24
CA PRO A 24 -0.98 7.14 -23.14
C PRO A 24 -0.02 6.13 -22.49
N GLN A 25 0.68 6.52 -21.42
CA GLN A 25 1.60 5.64 -20.68
C GLN A 25 0.91 4.42 -20.07
N TRP A 26 -0.41 4.46 -19.88
CA TRP A 26 -1.19 3.36 -19.33
C TRP A 26 -1.58 2.29 -20.37
N ALA A 27 -1.25 2.49 -21.65
CA ALA A 27 -1.52 1.51 -22.68
C ALA A 27 -0.71 0.23 -22.41
N GLY A 28 -1.40 -0.91 -22.27
CA GLY A 28 -0.75 -2.20 -21.96
C GLY A 28 -0.08 -2.26 -20.58
N HIS A 29 -0.41 -1.35 -19.65
CA HIS A 29 0.25 -1.27 -18.35
C HIS A 29 0.27 -2.59 -17.55
N PRO A 30 -0.74 -3.48 -17.58
CA PRO A 30 -0.65 -4.73 -16.80
C PRO A 30 0.54 -5.58 -17.26
N ASP A 31 0.74 -5.71 -18.57
CA ASP A 31 1.84 -6.50 -19.13
C ASP A 31 3.20 -5.90 -18.78
N VAL A 32 3.31 -4.57 -18.84
CA VAL A 32 4.53 -3.84 -18.43
C VAL A 32 4.82 -4.07 -16.95
N ILE A 33 3.80 -3.99 -16.08
CA ILE A 33 3.96 -4.29 -14.64
C ILE A 33 4.48 -5.72 -14.47
N TYR A 34 3.88 -6.70 -15.13
CA TYR A 34 4.24 -8.11 -14.95
C TYR A 34 5.66 -8.43 -15.45
N GLU A 35 6.06 -7.84 -16.58
CA GLU A 35 7.42 -7.94 -17.11
C GLU A 35 8.43 -7.35 -16.14
N ARG A 36 8.25 -6.07 -15.74
CA ARG A 36 9.16 -5.38 -14.81
C ARG A 36 9.22 -6.04 -13.45
N TRP A 37 8.11 -6.59 -12.98
CA TRP A 37 8.07 -7.34 -11.72
C TRP A 37 8.96 -8.59 -11.79
N ARG A 38 8.86 -9.38 -12.87
CA ARG A 38 9.71 -10.56 -13.06
C ARG A 38 11.20 -10.22 -13.21
N GLU A 39 11.53 -9.08 -13.81
CA GLU A 39 12.91 -8.59 -13.91
C GLU A 39 13.51 -8.24 -12.54
N THR A 40 12.71 -7.72 -11.60
CA THR A 40 13.18 -7.08 -10.37
C THR A 40 13.03 -7.92 -9.09
N VAL A 41 11.88 -8.57 -8.93
CA VAL A 41 11.50 -9.28 -7.69
C VAL A 41 11.85 -10.77 -7.80
N ARG A 42 12.28 -11.38 -6.69
CA ARG A 42 12.59 -12.81 -6.55
C ARG A 42 11.61 -13.46 -5.56
N ASP A 43 11.57 -14.78 -5.55
CA ASP A 43 10.54 -15.54 -4.81
C ASP A 43 10.62 -15.36 -3.29
N ASP A 44 11.80 -15.06 -2.76
CA ASP A 44 12.06 -14.83 -1.33
C ASP A 44 11.84 -13.37 -0.90
N ASP A 45 11.50 -12.46 -1.82
CA ASP A 45 11.21 -11.07 -1.52
C ASP A 45 9.76 -10.86 -1.02
N VAL A 46 9.51 -9.67 -0.47
CA VAL A 46 8.18 -9.20 -0.10
C VAL A 46 7.82 -7.98 -0.95
N VAL A 47 6.57 -7.91 -1.43
CA VAL A 47 6.05 -6.76 -2.17
C VAL A 47 4.84 -6.19 -1.45
N LEU A 48 4.96 -4.92 -1.04
CA LEU A 48 3.89 -4.14 -0.42
C LEU A 48 2.99 -3.57 -1.52
N LEU A 49 1.68 -3.74 -1.35
CA LEU A 49 0.65 -3.33 -2.30
C LEU A 49 -0.34 -2.36 -1.62
N PRO A 50 -0.01 -1.05 -1.51
CA PRO A 50 -0.83 -0.06 -0.80
C PRO A 50 -2.07 0.41 -1.60
N GLY A 51 -2.92 -0.53 -2.02
CA GLY A 51 -4.26 -0.28 -2.55
C GLY A 51 -4.37 -0.02 -4.05
N ASP A 52 -5.63 0.01 -4.50
CA ASP A 52 -6.08 0.27 -5.87
C ASP A 52 -5.52 -0.75 -6.87
N LEU A 53 -5.72 -2.02 -6.55
CA LEU A 53 -5.16 -3.13 -7.31
C LEU A 53 -6.05 -3.53 -8.48
N SER A 54 -7.37 -3.43 -8.30
CA SER A 54 -8.35 -3.85 -9.31
C SER A 54 -9.56 -2.92 -9.33
N TRP A 55 -10.05 -2.64 -10.53
CA TRP A 55 -11.30 -1.93 -10.79
C TRP A 55 -12.55 -2.80 -10.60
N ALA A 56 -12.40 -4.08 -10.30
CA ALA A 56 -13.52 -4.97 -10.03
C ALA A 56 -14.41 -4.42 -8.91
N MET A 57 -15.72 -4.55 -9.08
CA MET A 57 -16.67 -4.11 -8.04
C MET A 57 -16.96 -5.20 -7.02
N ARG A 58 -16.61 -6.46 -7.33
CA ARG A 58 -16.94 -7.64 -6.55
C ARG A 58 -15.71 -8.54 -6.40
N LEU A 59 -15.57 -9.15 -5.22
CA LEU A 59 -14.44 -10.02 -4.90
C LEU A 59 -14.16 -11.11 -5.95
N PRO A 60 -15.14 -11.89 -6.47
CA PRO A 60 -14.83 -12.95 -7.44
C PRO A 60 -14.18 -12.45 -8.73
N GLU A 61 -14.47 -11.23 -9.15
CA GLU A 61 -13.86 -10.60 -10.33
C GLU A 61 -12.46 -10.10 -9.98
N ALA A 62 -12.30 -9.45 -8.82
CA ALA A 62 -10.99 -9.01 -8.33
C ALA A 62 -10.02 -10.19 -8.15
N ILE A 63 -10.51 -11.36 -7.74
CA ILE A 63 -9.70 -12.58 -7.61
C ILE A 63 -9.07 -12.99 -8.95
N GLN A 64 -9.69 -12.69 -10.10
CA GLN A 64 -9.07 -12.97 -11.40
C GLN A 64 -7.84 -12.11 -11.64
N ASP A 65 -7.92 -10.81 -11.31
CA ASP A 65 -6.77 -9.90 -11.37
C ASP A 65 -5.69 -10.30 -10.34
N LEU A 66 -6.10 -10.60 -9.10
CA LEU A 66 -5.19 -10.98 -8.02
C LEU A 66 -4.53 -12.34 -8.25
N ALA A 67 -5.16 -13.28 -8.94
CA ALA A 67 -4.55 -14.57 -9.28
C ALA A 67 -3.33 -14.39 -10.20
N THR A 68 -3.39 -13.49 -11.16
CA THR A 68 -2.25 -13.15 -12.02
C THR A 68 -1.11 -12.53 -11.22
N VAL A 69 -1.44 -11.58 -10.32
CA VAL A 69 -0.46 -10.95 -9.41
C VAL A 69 0.13 -11.98 -8.43
N ALA A 70 -0.67 -12.94 -7.98
CA ALA A 70 -0.24 -14.00 -7.06
C ALA A 70 0.81 -14.92 -7.68
N ALA A 71 0.74 -15.15 -8.99
CA ALA A 71 1.72 -15.95 -9.73
C ALA A 71 3.06 -15.24 -9.97
N LEU A 72 3.16 -13.93 -9.71
CA LEU A 72 4.41 -13.19 -9.81
C LEU A 72 5.32 -13.46 -8.58
N PRO A 73 6.66 -13.37 -8.74
CA PRO A 73 7.61 -13.60 -7.65
C PRO A 73 7.34 -12.77 -6.39
N GLY A 74 7.69 -13.35 -5.24
CA GLY A 74 7.63 -12.70 -3.92
C GLY A 74 6.31 -12.90 -3.19
N THR A 75 6.33 -12.67 -1.88
CA THR A 75 5.13 -12.64 -1.03
C THR A 75 4.46 -11.28 -1.10
N LYS A 76 3.16 -11.22 -1.37
CA LYS A 76 2.42 -9.96 -1.53
C LYS A 76 1.69 -9.59 -0.24
N VAL A 77 1.86 -8.35 0.22
CA VAL A 77 1.11 -7.82 1.37
C VAL A 77 0.21 -6.69 0.90
N LEU A 78 -1.10 -6.94 0.94
CA LEU A 78 -2.13 -6.07 0.39
C LEU A 78 -2.71 -5.14 1.47
N LEU A 79 -2.97 -3.90 1.07
CA LEU A 79 -3.81 -2.94 1.77
C LEU A 79 -4.94 -2.51 0.83
N ARG A 80 -6.07 -2.10 1.40
CA ARG A 80 -7.20 -1.58 0.65
C ARG A 80 -6.96 -0.14 0.18
N GLY A 81 -7.22 0.14 -1.09
CA GLY A 81 -7.33 1.49 -1.65
C GLY A 81 -8.77 2.02 -1.73
N ASN A 82 -8.97 3.20 -2.33
CA ASN A 82 -10.32 3.77 -2.47
C ASN A 82 -11.12 3.22 -3.65
N HIS A 83 -10.46 2.62 -4.65
CA HIS A 83 -11.09 1.96 -5.79
C HIS A 83 -11.26 0.45 -5.61
N ASP A 84 -10.70 -0.13 -4.55
CA ASP A 84 -10.95 -1.52 -4.15
C ASP A 84 -12.34 -1.69 -3.50
N TYR A 85 -13.40 -1.47 -4.29
CA TYR A 85 -14.80 -1.67 -3.88
C TYR A 85 -15.12 -3.13 -3.59
N TRP A 86 -14.39 -4.05 -4.23
CA TRP A 86 -14.48 -5.49 -4.07
C TRP A 86 -14.05 -6.00 -2.68
N TRP A 87 -13.35 -5.18 -1.88
CA TRP A 87 -12.70 -5.57 -0.63
C TRP A 87 -13.70 -5.84 0.52
N PRO A 88 -13.84 -7.10 1.00
CA PRO A 88 -14.82 -7.48 2.00
C PRO A 88 -14.26 -7.38 3.44
N THR A 89 -14.91 -8.05 4.40
CA THR A 89 -14.36 -8.26 5.75
C THR A 89 -13.09 -9.09 5.72
N ALA A 90 -12.23 -8.94 6.75
CA ALA A 90 -10.93 -9.60 6.83
C ALA A 90 -10.98 -11.12 6.64
N GLY A 91 -11.90 -11.82 7.33
CA GLY A 91 -12.05 -13.27 7.21
C GLY A 91 -12.41 -13.71 5.79
N LYS A 92 -13.41 -13.07 5.19
CA LYS A 92 -13.84 -13.38 3.81
C LYS A 92 -12.74 -13.10 2.79
N LEU A 93 -11.99 -12.01 2.97
CA LEU A 93 -10.85 -11.69 2.11
C LEU A 93 -9.78 -12.77 2.21
N ARG A 94 -9.29 -13.06 3.42
CA ARG A 94 -8.19 -14.00 3.66
C ARG A 94 -8.49 -15.40 3.18
N SER A 95 -9.74 -15.86 3.31
CA SER A 95 -10.16 -17.16 2.79
C SER A 95 -10.21 -17.22 1.26
N ALA A 96 -10.32 -16.09 0.57
CA ALA A 96 -10.39 -16.01 -0.89
C ALA A 96 -9.04 -15.70 -1.55
N LEU A 97 -8.08 -15.15 -0.81
CA LEU A 97 -6.78 -14.77 -1.36
C LEU A 97 -6.00 -15.99 -1.86
N PRO A 98 -5.35 -15.91 -3.03
CA PRO A 98 -4.42 -16.94 -3.48
C PRO A 98 -3.24 -17.15 -2.52
N PRO A 99 -2.57 -18.32 -2.56
CA PRO A 99 -1.33 -18.55 -1.81
C PRO A 99 -0.28 -17.47 -2.08
N GLY A 100 0.52 -17.14 -1.05
CA GLY A 100 1.54 -16.09 -1.15
C GLY A 100 0.99 -14.66 -1.11
N MET A 101 -0.30 -14.47 -0.82
CA MET A 101 -0.90 -13.17 -0.53
C MET A 101 -1.35 -13.07 0.92
N LEU A 102 -1.04 -11.93 1.54
CA LEU A 102 -1.46 -11.56 2.88
C LEU A 102 -2.20 -10.22 2.80
N ALA A 103 -3.10 -9.94 3.74
CA ALA A 103 -3.82 -8.67 3.77
C ALA A 103 -3.83 -8.07 5.17
N VAL A 104 -3.53 -6.77 5.24
CA VAL A 104 -3.64 -5.93 6.42
C VAL A 104 -5.05 -5.35 6.50
N VAL A 105 -5.79 -5.67 7.56
CA VAL A 105 -7.17 -5.18 7.77
C VAL A 105 -7.38 -4.81 9.24
N ASN A 106 -7.03 -3.57 9.59
CA ASN A 106 -7.02 -3.06 10.98
C ASN A 106 -6.17 -3.93 11.94
N ASP A 107 -5.19 -4.64 11.41
CA ASP A 107 -4.25 -5.51 12.13
C ASP A 107 -2.88 -5.42 11.46
N ALA A 108 -2.01 -6.42 11.63
CA ALA A 108 -0.68 -6.41 11.05
C ALA A 108 -0.29 -7.82 10.59
N VAL A 109 0.72 -7.89 9.73
CA VAL A 109 1.31 -9.16 9.29
C VAL A 109 2.82 -9.13 9.51
N ARG A 110 3.42 -10.31 9.69
CA ARG A 110 4.87 -10.47 9.79
C ARG A 110 5.34 -11.48 8.75
N VAL A 111 6.32 -11.10 7.93
CA VAL A 111 6.98 -11.94 6.94
C VAL A 111 8.48 -11.84 7.16
N GLY A 112 9.15 -12.95 7.48
CA GLY A 112 10.55 -12.91 7.91
C GLY A 112 10.74 -11.96 9.09
N ASN A 113 11.67 -11.02 8.97
CA ASN A 113 11.93 -9.94 9.94
C ASN A 113 11.23 -8.61 9.62
N VAL A 114 10.18 -8.64 8.79
CA VAL A 114 9.42 -7.44 8.39
C VAL A 114 8.01 -7.54 8.95
N VAL A 115 7.63 -6.54 9.76
CA VAL A 115 6.28 -6.37 10.27
C VAL A 115 5.63 -5.22 9.51
N VAL A 116 4.46 -5.49 8.93
CA VAL A 116 3.72 -4.52 8.13
C VAL A 116 2.38 -4.21 8.78
N CYS A 117 2.12 -2.92 8.98
CA CYS A 117 0.86 -2.38 9.47
C CYS A 117 0.35 -1.29 8.52
N GLY A 118 -0.87 -0.82 8.73
CA GLY A 118 -1.46 0.20 7.87
C GLY A 118 -2.98 0.32 7.94
N THR A 119 -3.47 1.36 7.28
CA THR A 119 -4.90 1.57 7.00
C THR A 119 -5.04 2.25 5.64
N ARG A 120 -6.22 2.23 5.04
CA ARG A 120 -6.45 2.93 3.76
C ARG A 120 -6.04 4.41 3.85
N GLY A 121 -6.32 5.06 4.97
CA GLY A 121 -6.14 6.49 5.14
C GLY A 121 -7.34 7.24 4.56
N TRP A 122 -7.26 8.57 4.60
CA TRP A 122 -8.31 9.45 4.11
C TRP A 122 -7.72 10.79 3.66
N LEU A 123 -8.59 11.66 3.15
CA LEU A 123 -8.26 13.07 2.96
C LEU A 123 -7.77 13.68 4.27
N THR A 124 -6.74 14.51 4.18
CA THR A 124 -6.10 15.18 5.31
C THR A 124 -6.21 16.69 5.12
N PRO A 125 -6.24 17.49 6.19
CA PRO A 125 -6.21 18.95 6.06
C PRO A 125 -4.93 19.38 5.33
N GLY A 126 -5.02 20.48 4.58
CA GLY A 126 -3.93 21.06 3.83
C GLY A 126 -4.07 22.57 3.74
N HIS A 127 -3.86 23.14 2.55
CA HIS A 127 -4.19 24.54 2.28
C HIS A 127 -5.66 24.84 2.54
N ASP A 128 -6.53 23.88 2.22
CA ASP A 128 -7.94 23.92 2.54
C ASP A 128 -8.24 23.06 3.78
N PRO A 129 -9.12 23.53 4.68
CA PRO A 129 -9.61 22.73 5.79
C PRO A 129 -10.52 21.61 5.29
N LEU A 130 -10.66 20.55 6.09
CA LEU A 130 -11.61 19.48 5.80
C LEU A 130 -13.03 19.90 6.22
N GLY A 131 -14.04 19.35 5.53
CA GLY A 131 -15.41 19.38 6.00
C GLY A 131 -15.63 18.39 7.16
N ALA A 132 -16.70 18.59 7.93
CA ALA A 132 -16.99 17.78 9.13
C ALA A 132 -17.10 16.26 8.85
N GLU A 133 -17.59 15.88 7.67
CA GLU A 133 -17.64 14.47 7.27
C GLU A 133 -16.25 13.88 7.07
N ASP A 134 -15.37 14.59 6.37
CA ASP A 134 -14.00 14.17 6.12
C ASP A 134 -13.17 14.13 7.41
N GLU A 135 -13.37 15.09 8.32
CA GLU A 135 -12.75 15.05 9.65
C GLU A 135 -13.17 13.79 10.42
N ARG A 136 -14.46 13.43 10.39
CA ARG A 136 -14.98 12.23 11.03
C ARG A 136 -14.38 10.96 10.41
N LEU A 137 -14.26 10.91 9.09
CA LEU A 137 -13.70 9.76 8.38
C LEU A 137 -12.19 9.64 8.62
N LEU A 138 -11.44 10.75 8.63
CA LEU A 138 -10.03 10.78 8.97
C LEU A 138 -9.78 10.30 10.41
N ALA A 139 -10.59 10.76 11.38
CA ALA A 139 -10.50 10.30 12.76
C ALA A 139 -10.76 8.78 12.89
N ARG A 140 -11.71 8.24 12.12
CA ARG A 140 -11.99 6.80 12.06
C ARG A 140 -10.82 6.01 11.44
N GLU A 141 -10.17 6.55 10.41
CA GLU A 141 -8.96 5.93 9.85
C GLU A 141 -7.80 5.96 10.85
N ALA A 142 -7.63 7.02 11.63
CA ALA A 142 -6.62 7.07 12.69
C ALA A 142 -6.85 5.97 13.75
N GLN A 143 -8.09 5.75 14.19
CA GLN A 143 -8.42 4.64 15.09
C GLN A 143 -8.08 3.27 14.49
N ARG A 144 -8.31 3.07 13.18
CA ARG A 144 -7.92 1.84 12.48
C ARG A 144 -6.42 1.67 12.41
N LEU A 145 -5.70 2.76 12.15
CA LEU A 145 -4.24 2.76 12.16
C LEU A 145 -3.70 2.43 13.55
N GLU A 146 -4.29 2.96 14.62
CA GLU A 146 -3.92 2.61 16.00
C GLU A 146 -4.08 1.11 16.27
N LEU A 147 -5.21 0.51 15.87
CA LEU A 147 -5.43 -0.94 16.00
C LEU A 147 -4.38 -1.75 15.23
N SER A 148 -4.06 -1.30 14.03
CA SER A 148 -3.05 -1.92 13.17
C SER A 148 -1.64 -1.83 13.79
N VAL A 149 -1.25 -0.66 14.32
CA VAL A 149 0.01 -0.46 15.04
C VAL A 149 0.08 -1.33 16.29
N GLN A 150 -0.98 -1.39 17.10
CA GLN A 150 -1.01 -2.24 18.28
C GLN A 150 -0.84 -3.72 17.92
N ALA A 151 -1.46 -4.19 16.84
CA ALA A 151 -1.26 -5.54 16.32
C ALA A 151 0.20 -5.76 15.88
N ALA A 152 0.79 -4.78 15.18
CA ALA A 152 2.19 -4.83 14.77
C ALA A 152 3.12 -4.96 15.98
N MET A 153 2.90 -4.17 17.03
CA MET A 153 3.73 -4.20 18.24
C MET A 153 3.65 -5.55 18.97
N ARG A 154 2.50 -6.25 18.90
CA ARG A 154 2.36 -7.61 19.45
C ARG A 154 3.09 -8.66 18.62
N LEU A 155 3.20 -8.48 17.31
CA LEU A 155 3.91 -9.41 16.41
C LEU A 155 5.43 -9.19 16.41
N ARG A 156 5.85 -7.94 16.62
CA ARG A 156 7.23 -7.49 16.47
C ARG A 156 8.16 -8.18 17.45
N GLN A 157 9.29 -8.64 16.92
CA GLN A 157 10.41 -9.20 17.66
C GLN A 157 11.62 -8.25 17.62
N PRO A 158 12.59 -8.37 18.55
CA PRO A 158 13.85 -7.65 18.46
C PRO A 158 14.53 -7.87 17.11
N GLY A 159 14.99 -6.80 16.46
CA GLY A 159 15.59 -6.85 15.12
C GLY A 159 14.60 -6.79 13.96
N ASP A 160 13.28 -6.78 14.21
CA ASP A 160 12.29 -6.61 13.15
C ASP A 160 12.19 -5.15 12.67
N HIS A 161 12.05 -5.02 11.35
CA HIS A 161 11.72 -3.79 10.65
C HIS A 161 10.22 -3.55 10.68
N LEU A 162 9.80 -2.36 11.11
CA LEU A 162 8.39 -1.95 11.12
C LEU A 162 8.12 -1.04 9.91
N LEU A 163 7.29 -1.50 8.99
CA LEU A 163 6.89 -0.74 7.81
C LEU A 163 5.40 -0.40 7.86
N MET A 164 5.04 0.79 7.40
CA MET A 164 3.65 1.24 7.41
C MET A 164 3.15 1.47 5.97
N MET A 165 1.99 0.90 5.65
CA MET A 165 1.27 1.16 4.42
C MET A 165 0.10 2.10 4.67
N LEU A 166 -0.02 3.14 3.85
CA LEU A 166 -1.26 3.89 3.66
C LEU A 166 -1.63 3.83 2.19
N HIS A 167 -2.90 3.95 1.82
CA HIS A 167 -3.23 4.19 0.41
C HIS A 167 -3.18 5.69 0.12
N TYR A 168 -3.93 6.48 0.89
CA TYR A 168 -3.87 7.94 0.86
C TYR A 168 -2.53 8.47 1.42
N PRO A 169 -2.06 9.65 0.97
CA PRO A 169 -0.94 10.31 1.59
C PRO A 169 -1.17 10.58 3.09
N PRO A 170 -0.14 10.45 3.93
CA PRO A 170 -0.27 10.67 5.38
C PRO A 170 -0.55 12.13 5.77
N ALA A 171 -0.22 13.10 4.91
CA ALA A 171 -0.71 14.48 5.00
C ALA A 171 -0.66 15.16 3.62
N THR A 172 -1.33 16.30 3.51
CA THR A 172 -1.44 17.12 2.29
C THR A 172 -0.74 18.47 2.52
N PRO A 173 -0.04 19.07 1.53
CA PRO A 173 0.62 20.37 1.69
C PRO A 173 -0.33 21.44 2.28
N PRO A 174 0.12 22.26 3.24
CA PRO A 174 1.50 22.42 3.74
C PRO A 174 1.87 21.45 4.88
N TYR A 175 1.22 20.30 4.94
CA TYR A 175 1.44 19.20 5.89
C TYR A 175 1.14 19.55 7.36
N PRO A 176 -0.07 20.07 7.67
CA PRO A 176 -0.47 20.27 9.05
C PRO A 176 -0.56 18.93 9.80
N ALA A 177 -0.31 18.99 11.11
CA ALA A 177 -0.53 17.85 11.99
C ALA A 177 -2.00 17.41 11.93
N ASN A 178 -2.22 16.10 11.85
CA ASN A 178 -3.55 15.52 11.73
C ASN A 178 -3.66 14.21 12.56
N PRO A 179 -4.85 13.61 12.69
CA PRO A 179 -5.02 12.38 13.45
C PRO A 179 -4.08 11.23 13.06
N LEU A 180 -3.79 11.03 11.77
CA LEU A 180 -2.88 9.98 11.31
C LEU A 180 -1.43 10.27 11.72
N THR A 181 -0.97 11.52 11.58
CA THR A 181 0.43 11.87 11.90
C THR A 181 0.75 11.63 13.36
N ARG A 182 -0.21 11.82 14.28
CA ARG A 182 -0.03 11.51 15.71
C ARG A 182 0.23 10.02 15.97
N VAL A 183 -0.50 9.14 15.26
CA VAL A 183 -0.32 7.69 15.36
C VAL A 183 1.04 7.29 14.77
N ILE A 184 1.41 7.88 13.63
CA ILE A 184 2.71 7.69 12.96
C ILE A 184 3.87 8.08 13.88
N ASP A 185 3.79 9.26 14.50
CA ASP A 185 4.82 9.79 15.39
C ASP A 185 5.02 8.90 16.62
N THR A 186 3.94 8.28 17.11
CA THR A 186 4.00 7.32 18.23
C THR A 186 4.58 5.97 17.79
N ALA A 187 4.19 5.48 16.61
CA ALA A 187 4.59 4.16 16.12
C ALA A 187 6.04 4.11 15.64
N ARG A 188 6.58 5.23 15.14
CA ARG A 188 7.93 5.35 14.58
C ARG A 188 8.29 4.20 13.62
N PRO A 189 7.49 3.95 12.56
CA PRO A 189 7.90 3.01 11.52
C PRO A 189 9.20 3.48 10.86
N GLU A 190 9.96 2.55 10.31
CA GLU A 190 11.22 2.83 9.63
C GLU A 190 10.98 3.57 8.31
N LEU A 191 9.89 3.24 7.62
CA LEU A 191 9.40 3.96 6.45
C LEU A 191 7.89 3.79 6.30
N ILE A 192 7.32 4.69 5.51
CA ILE A 192 5.92 4.70 5.12
C ILE A 192 5.85 4.58 3.60
N VAL A 193 4.93 3.76 3.09
CA VAL A 193 4.61 3.70 1.66
C VAL A 193 3.18 4.14 1.43
N TYR A 194 2.94 4.87 0.35
CA TYR A 194 1.61 5.30 -0.04
C TYR A 194 1.41 5.38 -1.55
N GLY A 195 0.17 5.25 -2.00
CA GLY A 195 -0.24 5.28 -3.41
C GLY A 195 -1.06 6.53 -3.73
N HIS A 196 -2.19 6.33 -4.42
CA HIS A 196 -3.29 7.29 -4.67
C HIS A 196 -2.95 8.47 -5.59
N LEU A 197 -1.76 9.07 -5.46
CA LEU A 197 -1.36 10.24 -6.23
C LEU A 197 -0.77 9.84 -7.59
N HIS A 198 -1.55 10.06 -8.65
CA HIS A 198 -1.15 9.83 -10.03
C HIS A 198 -0.59 11.07 -10.71
N GLY A 199 0.35 10.88 -11.64
CA GLY A 199 0.96 11.97 -12.43
C GLY A 199 1.74 13.02 -11.62
N VAL A 200 1.92 12.81 -10.31
CA VAL A 200 2.65 13.73 -9.43
C VAL A 200 4.14 13.43 -9.52
N PRO A 201 5.01 14.43 -9.83
CA PRO A 201 6.45 14.26 -9.74
C PRO A 201 6.87 13.90 -8.31
N VAL A 202 7.76 12.92 -8.15
CA VAL A 202 8.23 12.45 -6.83
C VAL A 202 8.86 13.59 -6.00
N GLU A 203 9.45 14.59 -6.65
CA GLU A 203 10.04 15.76 -6.00
C GLU A 203 8.99 16.66 -5.34
N ARG A 204 7.75 16.60 -5.84
CA ARG A 204 6.59 17.34 -5.33
C ARG A 204 5.72 16.50 -4.40
N SER A 205 5.97 15.20 -4.30
CA SER A 205 5.29 14.33 -3.36
C SER A 205 5.87 14.48 -1.96
N MET A 206 5.11 14.04 -0.96
CA MET A 206 5.63 13.94 0.39
C MET A 206 6.75 12.91 0.45
N ARG A 207 7.88 13.29 1.04
CA ARG A 207 9.06 12.42 1.20
C ARG A 207 9.37 12.05 2.65
N HIS A 208 8.80 12.80 3.61
CA HIS A 208 8.94 12.53 5.03
C HIS A 208 7.68 12.92 5.80
N VAL A 209 7.40 12.23 6.90
CA VAL A 209 6.40 12.59 7.92
C VAL A 209 7.05 12.48 9.29
N GLY A 210 7.12 13.57 10.06
CA GLY A 210 7.75 13.49 11.39
C GLY A 210 9.21 13.00 11.37
N GLY A 211 9.92 13.23 10.25
CA GLY A 211 11.28 12.72 10.01
C GLY A 211 11.36 11.27 9.52
N ILE A 212 10.25 10.55 9.40
CA ILE A 212 10.17 9.19 8.86
C ILE A 212 10.10 9.24 7.33
N PRO A 213 10.95 8.51 6.58
CA PRO A 213 10.88 8.41 5.12
C PRO A 213 9.49 7.96 4.64
N ALA A 214 8.95 8.66 3.64
CA ALA A 214 7.68 8.35 2.99
C ALA A 214 7.89 8.20 1.48
N HIS A 215 7.34 7.13 0.91
CA HIS A 215 7.52 6.77 -0.50
C HIS A 215 6.18 6.72 -1.22
N LEU A 216 5.98 7.62 -2.18
CA LEU A 216 4.94 7.47 -3.20
C LEU A 216 5.31 6.31 -4.12
N VAL A 217 4.40 5.34 -4.25
CA VAL A 217 4.62 4.09 -4.99
C VAL A 217 3.50 3.78 -6.00
N ALA A 218 2.72 4.79 -6.40
CA ALA A 218 1.74 4.65 -7.48
C ALA A 218 2.42 4.16 -8.78
N ALA A 219 1.78 3.21 -9.47
CA ALA A 219 2.41 2.48 -10.58
C ALA A 219 2.92 3.39 -11.70
N ASP A 220 2.15 4.40 -12.11
CA ASP A 220 2.57 5.34 -13.16
C ASP A 220 3.76 6.21 -12.74
N VAL A 221 3.80 6.65 -11.48
CA VAL A 221 4.92 7.39 -10.91
C VAL A 221 6.19 6.55 -10.91
N LEU A 222 6.06 5.24 -10.63
CA LEU A 222 7.17 4.28 -10.66
C LEU A 222 7.50 3.75 -12.06
N LYS A 223 6.85 4.25 -13.11
CA LYS A 223 6.98 3.72 -14.48
C LYS A 223 6.76 2.20 -14.50
N PHE A 224 5.73 1.76 -13.76
CA PHE A 224 5.24 0.39 -13.69
C PHE A 224 6.27 -0.63 -13.18
N THR A 225 7.28 -0.18 -12.42
CA THR A 225 8.33 -1.05 -11.88
C THR A 225 8.28 -1.09 -10.36
N PRO A 226 8.25 -2.28 -9.71
CA PRO A 226 8.34 -2.37 -8.26
C PRO A 226 9.58 -1.66 -7.72
N ARG A 227 9.39 -0.79 -6.73
CA ARG A 227 10.48 -0.02 -6.12
C ARG A 227 11.08 -0.78 -4.95
N LEU A 228 12.40 -1.01 -4.99
CA LEU A 228 13.14 -1.49 -3.81
C LEU A 228 13.12 -0.43 -2.72
N LEU A 229 12.72 -0.81 -1.50
CA LEU A 229 12.66 0.06 -0.34
C LEU A 229 13.73 -0.26 0.69
N LEU A 230 13.94 -1.55 0.92
CA LEU A 230 14.80 -2.06 1.98
C LEU A 230 15.38 -3.42 1.57
N ASP A 231 16.63 -3.68 1.92
CA ASP A 231 17.20 -5.02 1.96
C ASP A 231 17.44 -5.36 3.43
N THR A 232 16.72 -6.35 3.94
CA THR A 232 16.79 -6.70 5.36
C THR A 232 17.92 -7.65 5.69
N GLY A 233 18.65 -8.17 4.68
CA GLY A 233 19.74 -9.13 4.85
C GLY A 233 19.32 -10.41 5.57
N ALA A 234 20.15 -11.46 5.53
CA ALA A 234 20.09 -12.45 6.59
C ALA A 234 20.67 -11.78 7.84
N ALA A 235 20.03 -11.97 9.00
CA ALA A 235 20.64 -11.59 10.27
C ALA A 235 22.08 -12.10 10.28
N VAL A 236 23.05 -11.19 10.32
CA VAL A 236 24.43 -11.56 10.62
C VAL A 236 24.37 -12.02 12.07
N GLY A 237 24.36 -13.34 12.25
CA GLY A 237 24.42 -13.98 13.56
C GLY A 237 25.72 -13.67 14.28
#